data_AF-A0A2M7TSD2-F1
#
_entry.id   AF-A0A2M7TSD2-F1
#
_cell.length_a   1.000
_cell.length_b   1.000
_cell.length_c   1.000
_cell.angle_alpha   90.00
_cell.angle_beta   90.00
_cell.angle_gamma   90.00
#
_symmetry.space_group_name_H-M   'P 1'
#
loop_
_entity.id
_entity.type
_entity.pdbx_description
1 polymer ?
#
loop_
_entity_poly.entity_id
_entity_poly.type
_entity_poly.pdbx_seq_one_letter_code
_entity_poly.pdbx_strand_id
1 'polypeptide(L)'
;LSDSVLIDGADTLSYSTIGNISNSKGTVSFWFRPLLPYNKYSENKYLINSEDVTNKLVRLYYNYSDYKYHLQFFNGTNWTTVQSVSSVQSFSKDTWQHILLTYDNTVGVNLYVNGSSDGTYSGSWTAQTLPTNIYVGSLYNSTANTNQADSYFDDLAIYDYVLNLVEINNLYTRSTELGRYASLTPAILVSSVYDTTHTTADYNFVGFLNLSSYNIPSSNEEITIEIRSGDAPTPDFTWTSWNTVVSGLDPTQEDNNQYIQYRLTFNSTTEDNTPSVNDFTIGYLPSPSQFPAPPEEPLPLGEEDQDSDGMPDTWESEHGLNPSDPSDADLDNDNDGLTNKEE
;
A
#
# COMPACT_ATOMS: atom_id res chain seq x y z
N LEU A 1 9.21 -1.59 15.89
CA LEU A 1 7.75 -1.36 15.82
C LEU A 1 7.46 -0.74 14.46
N SER A 2 7.66 -1.45 13.34
CA SER A 2 7.48 -0.82 12.02
C SER A 2 7.72 -1.79 10.86
N ASP A 3 6.90 -2.82 10.65
CA ASP A 3 6.88 -3.53 9.36
C ASP A 3 5.45 -4.01 9.01
N SER A 4 4.45 -3.14 9.22
CA SER A 4 3.04 -3.49 8.96
C SER A 4 2.47 -2.73 7.77
N VAL A 5 1.74 -3.42 6.89
CA VAL A 5 1.08 -2.83 5.72
C VAL A 5 -0.36 -2.47 6.07
N LEU A 6 -0.77 -1.22 5.79
CA LEU A 6 -2.17 -0.81 5.89
C LEU A 6 -2.94 -1.30 4.67
N ILE A 7 -4.10 -1.92 4.88
CA ILE A 7 -5.05 -2.29 3.82
C ILE A 7 -6.41 -1.65 4.15
N ASP A 8 -6.78 -0.62 3.40
CA ASP A 8 -8.05 0.11 3.55
C ASP A 8 -8.63 0.56 2.19
N GLY A 9 -9.76 1.29 2.19
CA GLY A 9 -10.22 2.09 1.04
C GLY A 9 -10.55 1.31 -0.24
N ALA A 10 -9.60 1.10 -1.16
CA ALA A 10 -9.76 0.16 -2.28
C ALA A 10 -8.49 -0.68 -2.50
N ASP A 11 -7.59 -0.67 -1.51
CA ASP A 11 -6.33 -1.38 -1.54
C ASP A 11 -6.54 -2.89 -1.68
N THR A 12 -5.65 -3.49 -2.46
CA THR A 12 -5.57 -4.93 -2.65
C THR A 12 -4.13 -5.40 -2.50
N LEU A 13 -3.87 -6.19 -1.45
CA LEU A 13 -2.62 -6.93 -1.31
C LEU A 13 -2.86 -8.37 -1.76
N SER A 14 -2.10 -8.82 -2.75
CA SER A 14 -2.28 -10.13 -3.34
C SER A 14 -0.97 -10.87 -3.58
N TYR A 15 -1.07 -12.20 -3.51
CA TYR A 15 -0.02 -13.14 -3.82
C TYR A 15 -0.56 -14.15 -4.82
N SER A 16 0.29 -14.62 -5.74
CA SER A 16 -0.05 -15.75 -6.61
C SER A 16 -0.46 -16.95 -5.75
N THR A 17 -1.47 -17.73 -6.13
CA THR A 17 -1.72 -19.01 -5.44
C THR A 17 -0.66 -20.05 -5.77
N ILE A 18 -0.06 -19.97 -6.95
CA ILE A 18 0.98 -20.88 -7.41
C ILE A 18 2.21 -20.72 -6.52
N GLY A 19 2.58 -21.80 -5.83
CA GLY A 19 3.74 -21.83 -4.94
C GLY A 19 3.48 -21.30 -3.53
N ASN A 20 2.32 -20.68 -3.27
CA ASN A 20 1.98 -20.14 -1.96
C ASN A 20 0.88 -20.92 -1.24
N ILE A 21 -0.14 -21.41 -1.94
CA ILE A 21 -1.24 -22.12 -1.27
C ILE A 21 -1.58 -23.43 -2.00
N SER A 22 -1.86 -24.47 -1.22
CA SER A 22 -2.34 -25.76 -1.73
C SER A 22 -3.87 -25.81 -1.70
N ASN A 23 -4.48 -26.46 -2.68
CA ASN A 23 -5.94 -26.65 -2.73
C ASN A 23 -6.47 -27.76 -1.81
N SER A 24 -5.57 -28.50 -1.15
CA SER A 24 -5.91 -29.70 -0.39
C SER A 24 -5.64 -29.56 1.09
N LYS A 25 -4.55 -28.93 1.50
CA LYS A 25 -4.22 -28.70 2.90
C LYS A 25 -3.23 -27.55 3.06
N GLY A 26 -3.18 -26.95 4.24
CA GLY A 26 -2.24 -25.88 4.54
C GLY A 26 -2.60 -25.11 5.80
N THR A 27 -1.80 -24.06 6.05
CA THR A 27 -1.99 -23.11 7.14
C THR A 27 -1.74 -21.69 6.64
N VAL A 28 -2.59 -20.75 7.05
CA VAL A 28 -2.35 -19.31 6.85
C VAL A 28 -2.41 -18.64 8.22
N SER A 29 -1.39 -17.85 8.55
CA SER A 29 -1.24 -17.12 9.81
C SER A 29 -0.92 -15.66 9.50
N PHE A 30 -1.48 -14.74 10.27
CA PHE A 30 -1.13 -13.33 10.19
C PHE A 30 -1.52 -12.61 11.48
N TRP A 31 -0.89 -11.48 11.72
CA TRP A 31 -1.32 -10.50 12.69
C TRP A 31 -2.07 -9.39 11.99
N PHE A 32 -3.16 -8.92 12.60
CA PHE A 32 -3.83 -7.71 12.13
C PHE A 32 -4.16 -6.77 13.28
N ARG A 33 -4.18 -5.47 12.98
CA ARG A 33 -4.52 -4.40 13.92
C ARG A 33 -5.63 -3.54 13.31
N PRO A 34 -6.87 -3.62 13.82
CA PRO A 34 -8.02 -2.96 13.22
C PRO A 34 -8.07 -1.45 13.49
N LEU A 35 -8.51 -0.68 12.49
CA LEU A 35 -8.72 0.77 12.61
C LEU A 35 -9.96 1.14 13.43
N LEU A 36 -10.89 0.21 13.64
CA LEU A 36 -12.13 0.41 14.40
C LEU A 36 -12.33 -0.72 15.42
N PRO A 37 -13.01 -0.46 16.55
CA PRO A 37 -13.38 -1.54 17.46
C PRO A 37 -14.47 -2.42 16.84
N TYR A 38 -14.57 -3.66 17.34
CA TYR A 38 -15.40 -4.73 16.78
C TYR A 38 -16.86 -4.35 16.43
N ASN A 39 -17.46 -3.41 17.16
CA ASN A 39 -18.87 -3.01 17.04
C ASN A 39 -19.11 -1.74 16.23
N LYS A 40 -18.13 -1.26 15.45
CA LYS A 40 -18.24 -0.02 14.65
C LYS A 40 -18.26 -0.24 13.14
N TYR A 41 -18.17 -1.47 12.69
CA TYR A 41 -18.29 -1.81 11.28
C TYR A 41 -19.75 -1.87 10.83
N SER A 42 -20.00 -1.47 9.60
CA SER A 42 -21.32 -1.51 8.93
C SER A 42 -21.41 -2.57 7.83
N GLU A 43 -20.34 -3.34 7.64
CA GLU A 43 -20.20 -4.35 6.61
C GLU A 43 -19.16 -5.40 7.03
N ASN A 44 -19.13 -6.54 6.34
CA ASN A 44 -18.18 -7.61 6.62
C ASN A 44 -16.76 -7.16 6.26
N LYS A 45 -15.75 -7.59 7.01
CA LYS A 45 -14.36 -7.18 6.80
C LYS A 45 -13.53 -8.40 6.41
N TYR A 46 -13.12 -8.50 5.14
CA TYR A 46 -12.41 -9.67 4.63
C TYR A 46 -10.92 -9.61 4.99
N LEU A 47 -10.44 -10.64 5.65
CA LEU A 47 -9.05 -10.77 6.09
C LEU A 47 -8.24 -11.64 5.12
N ILE A 48 -8.83 -12.72 4.62
CA ILE A 48 -8.26 -13.57 3.56
C ILE A 48 -9.35 -13.87 2.54
N ASN A 49 -9.01 -13.83 1.26
CA ASN A 49 -9.89 -14.26 0.19
C ASN A 49 -9.08 -14.92 -0.92
N SER A 50 -9.54 -16.05 -1.45
CA SER A 50 -8.99 -16.62 -2.66
C SER A 50 -10.16 -17.07 -3.53
N GLU A 51 -10.51 -16.20 -4.47
CA GLU A 51 -11.44 -16.44 -5.54
C GLU A 51 -11.09 -15.58 -6.76
N ASP A 52 -11.63 -15.99 -7.91
CA ASP A 52 -11.69 -15.20 -9.13
C ASP A 52 -13.06 -15.40 -9.79
N VAL A 53 -13.24 -14.87 -11.00
CA VAL A 53 -14.48 -15.01 -11.79
C VAL A 53 -14.97 -16.46 -11.84
N THR A 54 -14.05 -17.41 -11.96
CA THR A 54 -14.32 -18.83 -12.24
C THR A 54 -14.09 -19.71 -11.02
N ASN A 55 -12.98 -19.53 -10.31
CA ASN A 55 -12.47 -20.43 -9.28
C ASN A 55 -12.65 -19.85 -7.89
N LYS A 56 -12.88 -20.72 -6.89
CA LYS A 56 -13.13 -20.36 -5.49
C LYS A 56 -12.44 -21.37 -4.59
N LEU A 57 -11.78 -20.89 -3.54
CA LEU A 57 -11.15 -21.77 -2.55
C LEU A 57 -11.61 -21.42 -1.14
N VAL A 58 -11.20 -20.26 -0.63
CA VAL A 58 -11.33 -19.90 0.78
C VAL A 58 -11.69 -18.42 0.95
N ARG A 59 -12.49 -18.12 1.97
CA ARG A 59 -12.67 -16.75 2.48
C ARG A 59 -12.70 -16.76 4.00
N LEU A 60 -12.06 -15.76 4.59
CA LEU A 60 -12.08 -15.47 6.01
C LEU A 60 -12.47 -14.01 6.17
N TYR A 61 -13.56 -13.77 6.90
CA TYR A 61 -14.04 -12.41 7.15
C TYR A 61 -14.57 -12.27 8.56
N TYR A 62 -14.45 -11.07 9.11
CA TYR A 62 -15.21 -10.64 10.28
C TYR A 62 -16.61 -10.20 9.84
N ASN A 63 -17.65 -10.69 10.50
CA ASN A 63 -19.03 -10.34 10.22
C ASN A 63 -19.52 -9.28 11.22
N TYR A 64 -19.93 -8.12 10.70
CA TYR A 64 -20.34 -6.98 11.51
C TYR A 64 -21.66 -7.17 12.26
N SER A 65 -22.51 -8.10 11.81
CA SER A 65 -23.85 -8.31 12.34
C SER A 65 -23.87 -9.30 13.51
N ASP A 66 -22.97 -10.29 13.52
CA ASP A 66 -22.86 -11.29 14.59
C ASP A 66 -21.57 -11.21 15.41
N TYR A 67 -20.64 -10.32 15.02
CA TYR A 67 -19.35 -10.08 15.66
C TYR A 67 -18.43 -11.30 15.70
N LYS A 68 -18.47 -12.15 14.66
CA LYS A 68 -17.66 -13.36 14.56
C LYS A 68 -16.77 -13.36 13.35
N TYR A 69 -15.68 -14.11 13.42
CA TYR A 69 -14.93 -14.53 12.24
C TYR A 69 -15.61 -15.75 11.61
N HIS A 70 -15.75 -15.71 10.28
CA HIS A 70 -16.26 -16.78 9.45
C HIS A 70 -15.17 -17.23 8.51
N LEU A 71 -14.68 -18.45 8.71
CA LEU A 71 -13.79 -19.15 7.81
C LEU A 71 -14.61 -20.11 6.94
N GLN A 72 -14.59 -19.94 5.64
CA GLN A 72 -15.43 -20.69 4.71
C GLN A 72 -14.61 -21.20 3.53
N PHE A 73 -14.80 -22.48 3.20
CA PHE A 73 -14.24 -23.10 2.00
C PHE A 73 -15.35 -23.42 1.01
N PHE A 74 -15.10 -23.15 -0.27
CA PHE A 74 -16.07 -23.45 -1.31
C PHE A 74 -16.12 -24.95 -1.58
N ASN A 75 -17.31 -25.54 -1.53
CA ASN A 75 -17.48 -26.98 -1.68
C ASN A 75 -17.85 -27.43 -3.12
N GLY A 76 -17.82 -26.52 -4.08
CA GLY A 76 -18.31 -26.73 -5.45
C GLY A 76 -19.75 -26.24 -5.68
N THR A 77 -20.48 -25.87 -4.63
CA THR A 77 -21.87 -25.39 -4.72
C THR A 77 -22.13 -24.15 -3.88
N ASN A 78 -21.63 -24.11 -2.65
CA ASN A 78 -21.82 -23.00 -1.73
C ASN A 78 -20.62 -22.83 -0.77
N TRP A 79 -20.64 -21.73 -0.01
CA TRP A 79 -19.62 -21.37 0.97
C TRP A 79 -19.94 -21.82 2.40
N THR A 80 -21.19 -22.14 2.69
CA THR A 80 -21.70 -22.26 4.06
C THR A 80 -21.70 -23.69 4.59
N THR A 81 -21.47 -24.69 3.73
CA THR A 81 -21.41 -26.09 4.19
C THR A 81 -20.10 -26.37 4.93
N VAL A 82 -18.98 -25.90 4.38
CA VAL A 82 -17.63 -26.13 4.91
C VAL A 82 -17.20 -24.83 5.58
N GLN A 83 -17.62 -24.65 6.84
CA GLN A 83 -17.37 -23.41 7.57
C GLN A 83 -16.97 -23.66 9.01
N SER A 84 -15.97 -22.90 9.47
CA SER A 84 -15.63 -22.72 10.87
C SER A 84 -16.00 -21.29 11.28
N VAL A 85 -16.75 -21.15 12.37
CA VAL A 85 -17.24 -19.86 12.87
C VAL A 85 -16.77 -19.69 14.29
N SER A 86 -16.17 -18.53 14.59
CA SER A 86 -15.65 -18.23 15.91
C SER A 86 -16.74 -17.97 16.95
N SER A 87 -16.33 -17.93 18.21
CA SER A 87 -17.04 -17.22 19.26
C SER A 87 -17.17 -15.73 18.94
N VAL A 88 -18.07 -15.04 19.67
CA VAL A 88 -18.25 -13.58 19.54
C VAL A 88 -16.97 -12.87 19.99
N GLN A 89 -16.49 -11.95 19.16
CA GLN A 89 -15.26 -11.21 19.36
C GLN A 89 -15.51 -9.85 20.03
N SER A 90 -14.53 -9.37 20.77
CA SER A 90 -14.59 -8.09 21.49
C SER A 90 -13.26 -7.33 21.44
N PHE A 91 -12.63 -7.26 20.27
CA PHE A 91 -11.36 -6.57 20.10
C PHE A 91 -11.52 -5.04 20.12
N SER A 92 -10.51 -4.35 20.63
CA SER A 92 -10.44 -2.90 20.65
C SER A 92 -9.75 -2.36 19.39
N LYS A 93 -10.02 -1.10 19.06
CA LYS A 93 -9.25 -0.35 18.06
C LYS A 93 -7.75 -0.42 18.39
N ASP A 94 -6.91 -0.45 17.35
CA ASP A 94 -5.45 -0.39 17.45
C ASP A 94 -4.82 -1.51 18.32
N THR A 95 -5.53 -2.63 18.49
CA THR A 95 -5.03 -3.78 19.25
C THR A 95 -4.69 -4.92 18.32
N TRP A 96 -3.45 -5.40 18.38
CA TRP A 96 -3.01 -6.56 17.61
C TRP A 96 -3.83 -7.80 17.96
N GLN A 97 -4.31 -8.49 16.93
CA GLN A 97 -4.97 -9.79 17.00
C GLN A 97 -4.22 -10.76 16.11
N HIS A 98 -4.03 -12.00 16.60
CA HIS A 98 -3.46 -13.07 15.79
C HIS A 98 -4.58 -13.96 15.27
N ILE A 99 -4.58 -14.20 13.97
CA ILE A 99 -5.55 -15.08 13.31
C ILE A 99 -4.78 -16.13 12.52
N LEU A 100 -5.21 -17.38 12.68
CA LEU A 100 -4.63 -18.50 11.98
C LEU A 100 -5.73 -19.47 11.55
N LEU A 101 -5.66 -19.93 10.31
CA LEU A 101 -6.52 -20.98 9.79
C LEU A 101 -5.69 -22.19 9.38
N THR A 102 -6.16 -23.38 9.71
CA THR A 102 -5.63 -24.63 9.16
C THR A 102 -6.71 -25.34 8.38
N TYR A 103 -6.33 -26.01 7.30
CA TYR A 103 -7.28 -26.78 6.49
C TYR A 103 -6.63 -28.06 5.96
N ASP A 104 -7.43 -29.11 5.86
CA ASP A 104 -7.09 -30.37 5.20
C ASP A 104 -8.38 -30.98 4.66
N ASN A 105 -8.44 -31.23 3.35
CA ASN A 105 -9.62 -31.72 2.63
C ASN A 105 -10.03 -33.16 3.01
N THR A 106 -9.29 -33.81 3.91
CA THR A 106 -9.63 -35.11 4.48
C THR A 106 -10.02 -35.05 5.95
N VAL A 107 -9.71 -33.93 6.64
CA VAL A 107 -9.91 -33.75 8.08
C VAL A 107 -10.93 -32.66 8.37
N GLY A 108 -10.77 -31.48 7.76
CA GLY A 108 -11.64 -30.33 7.94
C GLY A 108 -10.87 -29.01 8.03
N VAL A 109 -11.49 -28.02 8.69
CA VAL A 109 -10.93 -26.67 8.84
C VAL A 109 -10.99 -26.24 10.30
N ASN A 110 -9.97 -25.52 10.75
CA ASN A 110 -9.88 -24.99 12.10
C ASN A 110 -9.49 -23.52 12.04
N LEU A 111 -10.14 -22.71 12.87
CA LEU A 111 -9.86 -21.29 13.04
C LEU A 111 -9.28 -21.09 14.44
N TYR A 112 -8.17 -20.37 14.50
CA TYR A 112 -7.52 -19.98 15.73
C TYR A 112 -7.55 -18.46 15.86
N VAL A 113 -7.92 -18.00 17.04
CA VAL A 113 -7.92 -16.59 17.43
C VAL A 113 -7.02 -16.46 18.65
N ASN A 114 -5.99 -15.62 18.55
CA ASN A 114 -5.02 -15.37 19.62
C ASN A 114 -4.42 -16.68 20.19
N GLY A 115 -3.95 -17.55 19.29
CA GLY A 115 -3.32 -18.84 19.61
C GLY A 115 -4.27 -19.96 20.04
N SER A 116 -5.56 -19.67 20.26
CA SER A 116 -6.54 -20.65 20.72
C SER A 116 -7.49 -21.06 19.60
N SER A 117 -7.79 -22.36 19.49
CA SER A 117 -8.81 -22.85 18.55
C SER A 117 -10.17 -22.27 18.94
N ASP A 118 -10.78 -21.54 18.02
CA ASP A 118 -12.05 -20.84 18.18
C ASP A 118 -12.90 -21.06 16.93
N GLY A 119 -13.29 -22.32 16.72
CA GLY A 119 -14.14 -22.77 15.63
C GLY A 119 -13.52 -23.91 14.84
N THR A 120 -14.31 -24.95 14.58
CA THR A 120 -13.88 -26.12 13.81
C THR A 120 -15.00 -26.63 12.93
N TYR A 121 -14.64 -27.17 11.77
CA TYR A 121 -15.47 -28.05 10.98
C TYR A 121 -14.68 -29.32 10.66
N SER A 122 -15.35 -30.46 10.72
CA SER A 122 -14.77 -31.76 10.37
C SER A 122 -15.48 -32.33 9.15
N GLY A 123 -14.71 -32.72 8.14
CA GLY A 123 -15.23 -33.25 6.89
C GLY A 123 -14.36 -32.87 5.70
N SER A 124 -14.83 -33.22 4.51
CA SER A 124 -14.19 -32.93 3.24
C SER A 124 -15.04 -31.99 2.39
N TRP A 125 -14.46 -31.55 1.28
CA TRP A 125 -15.09 -30.75 0.23
C TRP A 125 -14.65 -31.24 -1.15
N THR A 126 -15.44 -30.90 -2.17
CA THR A 126 -15.07 -31.18 -3.56
C THR A 126 -13.76 -30.47 -3.88
N ALA A 127 -12.79 -31.16 -4.46
CA ALA A 127 -11.51 -30.56 -4.85
C ALA A 127 -11.76 -29.34 -5.77
N GLN A 128 -11.13 -28.21 -5.43
CA GLN A 128 -11.24 -26.97 -6.19
C GLN A 128 -10.01 -26.74 -7.06
N THR A 129 -10.22 -26.09 -8.20
CA THR A 129 -9.13 -25.46 -8.96
C THR A 129 -8.69 -24.21 -8.20
N LEU A 130 -7.38 -23.98 -8.09
CA LEU A 130 -6.86 -22.78 -7.43
C LEU A 130 -7.25 -21.53 -8.23
N PRO A 131 -7.77 -20.49 -7.58
CA PRO A 131 -7.86 -19.16 -8.17
C PRO A 131 -6.48 -18.60 -8.50
N THR A 132 -6.40 -17.53 -9.29
CA THR A 132 -5.09 -16.92 -9.62
C THR A 132 -4.35 -16.40 -8.39
N ASN A 133 -5.08 -15.75 -7.48
CA ASN A 133 -4.49 -15.05 -6.33
C ASN A 133 -5.12 -15.45 -4.99
N ILE A 134 -4.35 -15.24 -3.93
CA ILE A 134 -4.84 -15.06 -2.57
C ILE A 134 -4.67 -13.58 -2.19
N TYR A 135 -5.73 -13.01 -1.62
CA TYR A 135 -5.83 -11.63 -1.17
C TYR A 135 -5.75 -11.57 0.35
N VAL A 136 -5.04 -10.57 0.85
CA VAL A 136 -4.88 -10.28 2.28
C VAL A 136 -5.48 -8.92 2.57
N GLY A 137 -6.46 -8.88 3.47
CA GLY A 137 -7.18 -7.67 3.83
C GLY A 137 -8.18 -7.13 2.79
N SER A 138 -8.35 -7.82 1.66
CA SER A 138 -9.24 -7.37 0.58
C SER A 138 -10.06 -8.53 -0.02
N LEU A 139 -11.20 -8.18 -0.61
CA LEU A 139 -12.01 -9.09 -1.42
C LEU A 139 -11.51 -9.12 -2.88
N TYR A 140 -11.71 -10.24 -3.58
CA TYR A 140 -11.56 -10.29 -5.03
C TYR A 140 -12.38 -9.18 -5.71
N ASN A 141 -11.74 -8.41 -6.59
CA ASN A 141 -12.37 -7.29 -7.30
C ASN A 141 -13.03 -6.28 -6.35
N SER A 142 -12.39 -6.01 -5.20
CA SER A 142 -12.84 -5.01 -4.24
C SER A 142 -13.06 -3.66 -4.93
N THR A 143 -14.26 -3.13 -4.80
CA THR A 143 -14.53 -1.72 -5.13
C THR A 143 -14.29 -0.85 -3.90
N ALA A 144 -14.13 0.45 -4.11
CA ALA A 144 -13.85 1.39 -3.03
C ALA A 144 -14.88 1.27 -1.88
N ASN A 145 -14.36 1.13 -0.66
CA ASN A 145 -15.04 1.08 0.63
C ASN A 145 -16.06 -0.05 0.75
N THR A 146 -15.78 -1.20 0.10
CA THR A 146 -16.63 -2.38 0.22
C THR A 146 -15.84 -3.57 0.71
N ASN A 147 -16.23 -4.07 1.88
CA ASN A 147 -15.81 -5.35 2.44
C ASN A 147 -14.30 -5.55 2.74
N GLN A 148 -13.51 -4.50 2.80
CA GLN A 148 -12.07 -4.59 3.10
C GLN A 148 -11.80 -4.74 4.59
N ALA A 149 -10.58 -5.03 5.00
CA ALA A 149 -10.26 -5.22 6.41
C ALA A 149 -10.20 -3.93 7.23
N ASP A 150 -9.86 -2.79 6.64
CA ASP A 150 -9.56 -1.52 7.33
C ASP A 150 -8.62 -1.76 8.52
N SER A 151 -7.46 -2.35 8.23
CA SER A 151 -6.56 -2.89 9.24
C SER A 151 -5.11 -2.87 8.75
N TYR A 152 -4.18 -2.74 9.68
CA TYR A 152 -2.77 -3.07 9.44
C TYR A 152 -2.57 -4.58 9.48
N PHE A 153 -1.78 -5.12 8.58
CA PHE A 153 -1.37 -6.53 8.54
C PHE A 153 0.13 -6.65 8.75
N ASP A 154 0.54 -7.68 9.47
CA ASP A 154 1.94 -8.02 9.72
C ASP A 154 2.07 -9.54 9.83
N ASP A 155 3.29 -10.05 9.67
CA ASP A 155 3.65 -11.45 9.94
C ASP A 155 2.80 -12.49 9.18
N LEU A 156 2.46 -12.19 7.92
CA LEU A 156 1.83 -13.17 7.04
C LEU A 156 2.77 -14.36 6.82
N ALA A 157 2.29 -15.53 7.19
CA ALA A 157 2.95 -16.80 6.95
C ALA A 157 1.97 -17.79 6.33
N ILE A 158 2.39 -18.44 5.25
CA ILE A 158 1.62 -19.47 4.58
C ILE A 158 2.46 -20.75 4.54
N TYR A 159 1.80 -21.88 4.81
CA TYR A 159 2.41 -23.20 4.84
C TYR A 159 1.55 -24.17 4.02
N ASP A 160 2.19 -25.07 3.28
CA ASP A 160 1.53 -26.14 2.50
C ASP A 160 1.15 -27.38 3.34
N TYR A 161 1.32 -27.29 4.66
CA TYR A 161 0.95 -28.30 5.63
C TYR A 161 0.17 -27.71 6.81
N VAL A 162 -0.47 -28.61 7.56
CA VAL A 162 -1.22 -28.26 8.78
C VAL A 162 -0.24 -28.16 9.94
N LEU A 163 -0.10 -26.96 10.50
CA LEU A 163 0.73 -26.74 11.68
C LEU A 163 0.16 -27.48 12.89
N ASN A 164 1.05 -27.99 13.74
CA ASN A 164 0.69 -28.54 15.04
C ASN A 164 0.55 -27.44 16.11
N LEU A 165 0.02 -27.79 17.28
CA LEU A 165 -0.27 -26.81 18.34
C LEU A 165 0.98 -26.08 18.87
N VAL A 166 2.15 -26.73 18.86
CA VAL A 166 3.41 -26.08 19.28
C VAL A 166 3.81 -25.02 18.27
N GLU A 167 3.75 -25.33 16.98
CA GLU A 167 4.04 -24.38 15.90
C GLU A 167 3.06 -23.18 15.93
N ILE A 168 1.76 -23.45 16.11
CA ILE A 168 0.74 -22.41 16.25
C ILE A 168 1.03 -21.49 17.44
N ASN A 169 1.38 -22.07 18.59
CA ASN A 169 1.74 -21.29 19.77
C ASN A 169 3.01 -20.46 19.58
N ASN A 170 3.99 -20.97 18.82
CA ASN A 170 5.20 -20.23 18.50
C ASN A 170 4.90 -19.00 17.63
N LEU A 171 3.99 -19.12 16.65
CA LEU A 171 3.53 -17.98 15.85
C LEU A 171 2.76 -16.95 16.68
N TYR A 172 1.92 -17.41 17.62
CA TYR A 172 1.15 -16.52 18.49
C TYR A 172 2.02 -15.81 19.55
N THR A 173 2.97 -16.50 20.14
CA THR A 173 3.83 -15.92 21.19
C THR A 173 5.06 -15.23 20.62
N ARG A 174 5.33 -15.40 19.32
CA ARG A 174 6.55 -14.95 18.63
C ARG A 174 7.81 -15.47 19.35
N SER A 175 7.71 -16.66 19.96
CA SER A 175 8.74 -17.20 20.86
C SER A 175 9.94 -17.80 20.12
N THR A 176 9.73 -18.21 18.86
CA THR A 176 10.76 -18.74 17.96
C THR A 176 10.35 -18.47 16.53
N GLU A 177 11.29 -18.06 15.68
CA GLU A 177 11.08 -17.97 14.24
C GLU A 177 10.84 -19.39 13.69
N LEU A 178 9.67 -19.63 13.11
CA LEU A 178 9.43 -20.79 12.27
C LEU A 178 9.85 -20.39 10.85
N GLY A 179 10.70 -21.18 10.20
CA GLY A 179 11.00 -20.97 8.78
C GLY A 179 9.70 -20.99 7.98
N ARG A 180 9.41 -19.91 7.26
CA ARG A 180 8.18 -19.78 6.47
C ARG A 180 8.38 -20.50 5.14
N TYR A 181 7.65 -21.59 4.90
CA TYR A 181 7.74 -22.33 3.63
C TYR A 181 6.65 -21.90 2.65
N ALA A 182 6.90 -20.82 1.90
CA ALA A 182 6.20 -20.50 0.65
C ALA A 182 7.02 -19.55 -0.26
N SER A 183 7.12 -19.97 -1.53
CA SER A 183 7.96 -19.53 -2.65
C SER A 183 7.95 -18.03 -3.00
N LEU A 184 9.15 -17.41 -3.06
CA LEU A 184 9.82 -16.61 -4.13
C LEU A 184 9.00 -15.82 -5.17
N THR A 185 7.72 -15.58 -4.90
CA THR A 185 6.78 -14.94 -5.83
C THR A 185 6.46 -13.55 -5.32
N PRO A 186 6.40 -12.54 -6.22
CA PRO A 186 6.25 -11.18 -5.74
C PRO A 186 4.88 -10.96 -5.09
N ALA A 187 4.87 -10.27 -3.95
CA ALA A 187 3.64 -9.70 -3.43
C ALA A 187 3.30 -8.46 -4.26
N ILE A 188 2.02 -8.23 -4.54
CA ILE A 188 1.57 -7.05 -5.26
C ILE A 188 0.54 -6.32 -4.42
N LEU A 189 0.88 -5.08 -4.02
CA LEU A 189 -0.05 -4.13 -3.44
C LEU A 189 -0.50 -3.16 -4.53
N VAL A 190 -1.80 -3.07 -4.78
CA VAL A 190 -2.40 -2.02 -5.60
C VAL A 190 -3.25 -1.15 -4.70
N SER A 191 -2.97 0.13 -4.70
CA SER A 191 -3.67 1.12 -3.88
C SER A 191 -5.07 1.44 -4.39
N SER A 192 -5.85 2.13 -3.56
CA SER A 192 -7.05 2.83 -4.00
C SER A 192 -6.78 3.92 -5.04
N VAL A 193 -7.83 4.36 -5.73
CA VAL A 193 -7.73 5.53 -6.61
C VAL A 193 -7.81 6.78 -5.75
N TYR A 194 -6.75 7.59 -5.82
CA TYR A 194 -6.69 8.87 -5.14
C TYR A 194 -7.10 9.98 -6.10
N ASP A 195 -8.07 10.79 -5.66
CA ASP A 195 -8.40 12.06 -6.31
C ASP A 195 -7.35 13.10 -5.90
N THR A 196 -6.64 13.63 -6.89
CA THR A 196 -5.59 14.63 -6.69
C THR A 196 -6.15 16.05 -6.70
N THR A 197 -7.43 16.24 -7.03
CA THR A 197 -8.05 17.56 -7.01
C THR A 197 -8.15 18.09 -5.58
N HIS A 198 -7.24 19.00 -5.25
CA HIS A 198 -7.50 20.02 -4.26
C HIS A 198 -8.22 21.19 -4.94
N THR A 199 -9.16 21.81 -4.24
CA THR A 199 -10.15 22.78 -4.75
C THR A 199 -9.61 24.13 -5.24
N THR A 200 -8.43 24.22 -5.83
CA THR A 200 -7.99 25.46 -6.48
C THR A 200 -7.05 25.20 -7.66
N ALA A 201 -7.10 26.12 -8.64
CA ALA A 201 -6.41 26.13 -9.92
C ALA A 201 -4.89 26.36 -9.81
N ASP A 202 -4.25 25.73 -8.83
CA ASP A 202 -3.07 26.28 -8.15
C ASP A 202 -1.85 25.34 -8.14
N TYR A 203 -2.02 24.09 -8.59
CA TYR A 203 -0.95 23.07 -8.57
C TYR A 203 -0.83 22.45 -9.96
N ASN A 204 0.21 22.84 -10.70
CA ASN A 204 0.67 22.12 -11.89
C ASN A 204 1.50 20.94 -11.36
N PHE A 205 1.28 19.74 -11.89
CA PHE A 205 1.92 18.53 -11.38
C PHE A 205 3.45 18.64 -11.49
N VAL A 206 4.12 18.82 -10.35
CA VAL A 206 5.53 18.48 -10.15
C VAL A 206 5.56 17.68 -8.84
N GLY A 207 5.27 16.40 -8.92
CA GLY A 207 5.27 15.53 -7.74
C GLY A 207 6.66 14.96 -7.51
N PHE A 208 7.13 14.87 -6.28
CA PHE A 208 8.21 13.93 -5.96
C PHE A 208 7.59 12.74 -5.25
N LEU A 209 7.97 11.54 -5.69
CA LEU A 209 7.63 10.33 -4.98
C LEU A 209 8.64 10.10 -3.87
N ASN A 210 8.18 9.93 -2.62
CA ASN A 210 9.05 9.62 -1.49
C ASN A 210 8.63 8.33 -0.79
N LEU A 211 9.50 7.31 -0.87
CA LEU A 211 9.50 6.20 0.07
C LEU A 211 10.26 6.62 1.33
N SER A 212 9.53 7.18 2.29
CA SER A 212 10.08 7.72 3.53
C SER A 212 10.49 6.63 4.52
N SER A 213 9.93 5.42 4.41
CA SER A 213 10.19 4.32 5.34
C SER A 213 9.95 2.95 4.70
N TYR A 214 11.01 2.34 4.19
CA TYR A 214 11.01 0.99 3.61
C TYR A 214 12.22 0.17 4.11
N ASN A 215 12.10 -1.14 4.09
CA ASN A 215 13.19 -2.07 4.40
C ASN A 215 13.40 -3.01 3.22
N ILE A 216 14.64 -3.08 2.72
CA ILE A 216 15.09 -4.09 1.77
C ILE A 216 16.13 -4.95 2.51
N PRO A 217 15.73 -6.12 3.03
CA PRO A 217 16.59 -6.96 3.86
C PRO A 217 17.90 -7.42 3.19
N SER A 218 17.94 -7.56 1.86
CA SER A 218 19.16 -7.96 1.12
C SER A 218 19.30 -7.30 -0.25
N SER A 219 20.52 -7.26 -0.80
CA SER A 219 20.78 -6.67 -2.13
C SER A 219 20.09 -7.37 -3.30
N ASN A 220 19.50 -8.55 -3.08
CA ASN A 220 18.84 -9.36 -4.10
C ASN A 220 17.31 -9.25 -4.03
N GLU A 221 16.80 -8.40 -3.15
CA GLU A 221 15.38 -8.08 -3.02
C GLU A 221 15.11 -6.69 -3.58
N GLU A 222 13.89 -6.49 -4.08
CA GLU A 222 13.53 -5.25 -4.74
C GLU A 222 12.07 -4.89 -4.44
N ILE A 223 11.81 -3.62 -4.17
CA ILE A 223 10.47 -3.05 -4.25
C ILE A 223 10.40 -2.25 -5.55
N THR A 224 9.65 -2.76 -6.51
CA THR A 224 9.35 -2.01 -7.73
C THR A 224 8.11 -1.17 -7.49
N ILE A 225 8.19 0.12 -7.77
CA ILE A 225 7.08 1.05 -7.66
C ILE A 225 6.61 1.39 -9.06
N GLU A 226 5.32 1.32 -9.28
CA GLU A 226 4.69 1.76 -10.51
C GLU A 226 3.53 2.69 -10.20
N ILE A 227 3.32 3.69 -11.05
CA ILE A 227 2.15 4.57 -10.98
C ILE A 227 1.39 4.53 -12.30
N ARG A 228 0.12 4.92 -12.24
CA ARG A 228 -0.69 5.28 -13.40
C ARG A 228 -1.67 6.37 -13.01
N SER A 229 -2.17 7.11 -13.99
CA SER A 229 -3.08 8.22 -13.78
C SER A 229 -4.15 8.31 -14.87
N GLY A 230 -5.22 9.04 -14.61
CA GLY A 230 -6.28 9.34 -15.58
C GLY A 230 -7.34 10.30 -15.04
N ASP A 231 -8.27 10.74 -15.89
CA ASP A 231 -9.31 11.71 -15.52
C ASP A 231 -10.63 11.08 -15.06
N ALA A 232 -10.72 9.75 -15.08
CA ALA A 232 -11.91 9.03 -14.60
C ALA A 232 -11.68 8.49 -13.18
N PRO A 233 -12.65 8.60 -12.25
CA PRO A 233 -12.53 8.08 -10.86
C PRO A 233 -12.46 6.55 -10.77
N THR A 234 -12.62 5.85 -11.89
CA THR A 234 -12.44 4.39 -11.99
C THR A 234 -11.51 4.12 -13.16
N PRO A 235 -10.45 3.30 -13.01
CA PRO A 235 -9.51 3.04 -14.08
C PRO A 235 -10.20 2.40 -15.29
N ASP A 236 -10.06 3.05 -16.45
CA ASP A 236 -10.57 2.60 -17.73
C ASP A 236 -9.45 2.55 -18.78
N PHE A 237 -9.80 2.45 -20.06
CA PHE A 237 -8.82 2.38 -21.14
C PHE A 237 -8.15 3.73 -21.47
N THR A 238 -8.60 4.84 -20.86
CA THR A 238 -8.02 6.17 -21.04
C THR A 238 -6.92 6.46 -20.04
N TRP A 239 -6.87 5.70 -18.93
CA TRP A 239 -5.77 5.78 -17.97
C TRP A 239 -4.45 5.38 -18.61
N THR A 240 -3.36 5.98 -18.13
CA THR A 240 -2.01 5.63 -18.54
C THR A 240 -1.69 4.17 -18.18
N SER A 241 -0.73 3.60 -18.91
CA SER A 241 -0.16 2.31 -18.53
C SER A 241 0.62 2.43 -17.23
N TRP A 242 0.83 1.33 -16.52
CA TRP A 242 1.71 1.32 -15.35
C TRP A 242 3.13 1.70 -15.75
N ASN A 243 3.66 2.75 -15.13
CA ASN A 243 4.99 3.28 -15.37
C ASN A 243 5.85 3.12 -14.10
N THR A 244 7.01 2.48 -14.23
CA THR A 244 7.97 2.35 -13.12
C THR A 244 8.55 3.70 -12.74
N VAL A 245 8.60 3.97 -11.43
CA VAL A 245 9.12 5.21 -10.86
C VAL A 245 10.23 4.93 -9.86
N VAL A 246 11.20 5.83 -9.79
CA VAL A 246 12.33 5.73 -8.87
C VAL A 246 12.08 6.69 -7.70
N SER A 247 12.24 6.21 -6.47
CA SER A 247 12.10 7.04 -5.28
C SER A 247 13.05 8.25 -5.34
N GLY A 248 12.52 9.43 -5.04
CA GLY A 248 13.26 10.70 -5.06
C GLY A 248 13.40 11.34 -6.45
N LEU A 249 12.89 10.71 -7.51
CA LEU A 249 12.75 11.35 -8.82
C LEU A 249 11.31 11.81 -9.02
N ASP A 250 11.18 12.91 -9.76
CA ASP A 250 9.90 13.35 -10.31
C ASP A 250 9.41 12.29 -11.30
N PRO A 251 8.20 11.72 -11.12
CA PRO A 251 7.55 10.94 -12.14
C PRO A 251 7.12 11.89 -13.28
N THR A 252 8.12 12.33 -14.06
CA THR A 252 8.08 13.35 -15.12
C THR A 252 7.19 13.00 -16.32
N GLN A 253 6.19 12.13 -16.19
CA GLN A 253 5.46 11.55 -17.33
C GLN A 253 3.97 11.29 -17.04
N GLU A 254 3.27 12.14 -16.28
CA GLU A 254 1.83 11.95 -16.09
C GLU A 254 1.05 13.26 -16.33
N ASP A 255 0.21 13.22 -17.36
CA ASP A 255 -0.46 14.33 -18.05
C ASP A 255 -1.50 15.06 -17.20
N ASN A 256 -1.12 15.81 -16.13
CA ASN A 256 -2.06 16.63 -15.33
C ASN A 256 -3.39 15.93 -14.94
N ASN A 257 -3.37 14.59 -14.85
CA ASN A 257 -4.57 13.77 -14.71
C ASN A 257 -5.15 13.90 -13.30
N GLN A 258 -6.48 13.95 -13.18
CA GLN A 258 -7.15 14.16 -11.90
C GLN A 258 -6.92 13.02 -10.88
N TYR A 259 -6.80 11.78 -11.33
CA TYR A 259 -6.73 10.62 -10.45
C TYR A 259 -5.41 9.88 -10.60
N ILE A 260 -4.88 9.36 -9.50
CA ILE A 260 -3.66 8.56 -9.47
C ILE A 260 -3.88 7.24 -8.75
N GLN A 261 -3.11 6.23 -9.14
CA GLN A 261 -3.00 4.96 -8.44
C GLN A 261 -1.54 4.49 -8.46
N TYR A 262 -1.08 3.92 -7.36
CA TYR A 262 0.22 3.27 -7.27
C TYR A 262 0.11 1.76 -7.08
N ARG A 263 1.14 1.06 -7.53
CA ARG A 263 1.37 -0.38 -7.36
C ARG A 263 2.77 -0.61 -6.82
N LEU A 264 2.88 -1.40 -5.76
CA LEU A 264 4.14 -1.87 -5.21
C LEU A 264 4.26 -3.37 -5.49
N THR A 265 5.39 -3.77 -6.09
CA THR A 265 5.74 -5.18 -6.29
C THR A 265 6.92 -5.51 -5.39
N PHE A 266 6.70 -6.39 -4.42
CA PHE A 266 7.69 -6.83 -3.45
C PHE A 266 8.34 -8.11 -3.97
N ASN A 267 9.53 -8.00 -4.54
CA ASN A 267 10.28 -9.13 -5.07
C ASN A 267 11.22 -9.68 -4.00
N SER A 268 11.07 -10.97 -3.68
CA SER A 268 11.99 -11.69 -2.82
C SER A 268 12.61 -12.87 -3.53
N THR A 269 13.94 -12.98 -3.41
CA THR A 269 14.74 -14.08 -3.95
C THR A 269 15.24 -15.04 -2.87
N THR A 270 14.93 -14.76 -1.59
CA THR A 270 15.31 -15.59 -0.44
C THR A 270 14.14 -15.74 0.53
N GLU A 271 13.88 -16.98 0.93
CA GLU A 271 12.95 -17.33 2.00
C GLU A 271 13.32 -16.55 3.28
N ASP A 272 12.32 -16.04 4.02
CA ASP A 272 12.43 -15.21 5.24
C ASP A 272 12.92 -13.75 5.09
N ASN A 273 13.35 -13.31 3.90
CA ASN A 273 13.64 -11.90 3.66
C ASN A 273 12.60 -11.32 2.70
N THR A 274 11.55 -10.72 3.26
CA THR A 274 10.52 -10.03 2.47
C THR A 274 10.69 -8.53 2.62
N PRO A 275 10.78 -7.76 1.52
CA PRO A 275 10.79 -6.31 1.61
C PRO A 275 9.51 -5.80 2.28
N SER A 276 9.64 -4.73 3.05
CA SER A 276 8.51 -4.07 3.70
C SER A 276 8.47 -2.60 3.33
N VAL A 277 7.25 -2.06 3.28
CA VAL A 277 6.99 -0.62 3.19
C VAL A 277 6.06 -0.25 4.33
N ASN A 278 6.51 0.69 5.15
CA ASN A 278 5.73 1.22 6.26
C ASN A 278 4.95 2.46 5.86
N ASP A 279 5.57 3.31 5.04
CA ASP A 279 5.01 4.56 4.58
C ASP A 279 5.39 4.81 3.13
N PHE A 280 4.41 5.28 2.37
CA PHE A 280 4.51 5.59 0.96
C PHE A 280 3.78 6.92 0.72
N THR A 281 4.54 7.96 0.37
CA THR A 281 3.99 9.30 0.17
C THR A 281 4.18 9.74 -1.28
N ILE A 282 3.09 10.23 -1.88
CA ILE A 282 3.11 10.97 -3.14
C ILE A 282 2.93 12.45 -2.79
N GLY A 283 3.96 13.26 -3.04
CA GLY A 283 3.90 14.71 -2.87
C GLY A 283 3.45 15.42 -4.15
N TYR A 284 2.83 16.59 -4.00
CA TYR A 284 2.50 17.53 -5.09
C TYR A 284 3.14 18.87 -4.77
N LEU A 285 3.92 19.46 -5.70
CA LEU A 285 4.38 20.83 -5.57
C LEU A 285 3.31 21.81 -6.11
N PRO A 286 3.21 23.01 -5.51
CA PRO A 286 2.46 24.13 -6.11
C PRO A 286 2.96 24.40 -7.52
N SER A 287 2.04 24.83 -8.39
CA SER A 287 2.43 25.43 -9.65
C SER A 287 3.41 26.56 -9.35
N PRO A 288 4.50 26.73 -10.12
CA PRO A 288 5.37 27.90 -10.00
C PRO A 288 4.59 29.22 -10.09
N SER A 289 3.38 29.23 -10.67
CA SER A 289 2.50 30.40 -10.70
C SER A 289 1.94 30.83 -9.33
N GLN A 290 2.18 30.06 -8.25
CA GLN A 290 1.81 30.41 -6.87
C GLN A 290 2.95 30.92 -6.01
N PHE A 291 4.19 30.79 -6.46
CA PHE A 291 5.17 31.80 -6.12
C PHE A 291 4.92 32.92 -7.13
N PRO A 292 4.19 34.00 -6.79
CA PRO A 292 4.52 35.23 -7.51
C PRO A 292 6.05 35.30 -7.43
N ALA A 293 6.73 35.51 -8.56
CA ALA A 293 8.07 36.08 -8.49
C ALA A 293 7.97 37.12 -7.37
N PRO A 294 8.88 37.10 -6.35
CA PRO A 294 8.86 38.11 -5.28
C PRO A 294 8.55 39.40 -6.01
N PRO A 295 7.44 40.09 -5.63
CA PRO A 295 6.83 41.09 -6.49
C PRO A 295 7.99 41.84 -7.09
N GLU A 296 8.10 41.92 -8.42
CA GLU A 296 9.02 42.87 -9.04
C GLU A 296 8.63 44.17 -8.35
N GLU A 297 9.30 44.49 -7.24
CA GLU A 297 9.03 45.68 -6.49
C GLU A 297 9.55 46.66 -7.52
N PRO A 298 8.67 47.46 -8.16
CA PRO A 298 9.20 48.54 -8.95
C PRO A 298 10.13 49.26 -7.99
N LEU A 299 11.42 49.29 -8.34
CA LEU A 299 12.49 49.81 -7.51
C LEU A 299 11.94 51.02 -6.75
N PRO A 300 12.06 51.06 -5.42
CA PRO A 300 11.42 52.09 -4.60
C PRO A 300 11.66 53.44 -5.26
N LEU A 301 10.56 54.05 -5.75
CA LEU A 301 10.55 55.15 -6.73
C LEU A 301 11.71 56.15 -6.49
N GLY A 302 12.85 55.97 -7.18
CA GLY A 302 14.02 56.84 -7.01
C GLY A 302 15.43 56.26 -7.16
N GLU A 303 15.65 54.96 -7.38
CA GLU A 303 17.00 54.42 -7.62
C GLU A 303 17.29 54.26 -9.13
N GLU A 304 18.51 54.59 -9.56
CA GLU A 304 18.97 54.36 -10.94
C GLU A 304 19.20 52.85 -11.14
N ASP A 305 18.76 52.35 -12.30
CA ASP A 305 19.00 51.01 -12.83
C ASP A 305 19.49 51.26 -14.26
N GLN A 306 20.80 51.33 -14.40
CA GLN A 306 21.47 51.88 -15.57
C GLN A 306 21.42 50.92 -16.77
N ASP A 307 21.35 49.61 -16.56
CA ASP A 307 21.28 48.60 -17.63
C ASP A 307 19.91 47.92 -17.79
N SER A 308 18.96 48.26 -16.91
CA SER A 308 17.55 47.85 -16.99
C SER A 308 17.35 46.34 -16.83
N ASP A 309 18.20 45.68 -16.04
CA ASP A 309 18.04 44.27 -15.70
C ASP A 309 17.11 44.02 -14.50
N GLY A 310 16.71 45.08 -13.80
CA GLY A 310 15.80 45.04 -12.67
C GLY A 310 16.47 44.99 -11.30
N MET A 311 17.79 45.13 -11.21
CA MET A 311 18.53 45.40 -9.98
C MET A 311 18.86 46.91 -9.89
N PRO A 312 18.90 47.53 -8.70
CA PRO A 312 19.34 48.91 -8.56
C PRO A 312 20.87 49.03 -8.54
N ASP A 313 21.42 50.07 -9.18
CA ASP A 313 22.87 50.35 -9.27
C ASP A 313 23.57 50.34 -7.90
N THR A 314 22.86 50.76 -6.86
CA THR A 314 23.35 50.80 -5.46
C THR A 314 23.55 49.40 -4.89
N TRP A 315 22.63 48.48 -5.16
CA TRP A 315 22.66 47.10 -4.69
C TRP A 315 23.75 46.32 -5.43
N GLU A 316 23.84 46.50 -6.74
CA GLU A 316 24.89 45.92 -7.57
C GLU A 316 26.29 46.35 -7.08
N SER A 317 26.46 47.64 -6.78
CA SER A 317 27.72 48.18 -6.25
C SER A 317 28.08 47.62 -4.86
N GLU A 318 27.08 47.34 -4.01
CA GLU A 318 27.28 46.75 -2.67
C GLU A 318 27.64 45.26 -2.72
N HIS A 319 27.14 44.54 -3.74
CA HIS A 319 27.35 43.10 -3.93
C HIS A 319 28.48 42.77 -4.93
N GLY A 320 29.13 43.80 -5.48
CA GLY A 320 30.29 43.64 -6.37
C GLY A 320 29.94 43.27 -7.82
N LEU A 321 28.70 43.53 -8.22
CA LEU A 321 28.19 43.43 -9.57
C LEU A 321 28.48 44.72 -10.36
N ASN A 322 28.15 44.73 -11.65
CA ASN A 322 28.45 45.81 -12.56
C ASN A 322 27.14 46.47 -13.05
N PRO A 323 26.83 47.71 -12.60
CA PRO A 323 25.64 48.50 -13.00
C PRO A 323 25.51 48.88 -14.48
N SER A 324 26.27 48.23 -15.36
CA SER A 324 26.25 48.47 -16.79
C SER A 324 26.29 47.18 -17.60
N ASP A 325 26.22 46.03 -16.95
CA ASP A 325 26.25 44.70 -17.55
C ASP A 325 25.02 43.88 -17.13
N PRO A 326 23.93 43.93 -17.90
CA PRO A 326 22.66 43.31 -17.53
C PRO A 326 22.72 41.77 -17.53
N SER A 327 23.86 41.18 -17.90
CA SER A 327 24.05 39.73 -17.91
C SER A 327 24.53 39.19 -16.57
N ASP A 328 24.99 40.04 -15.65
CA ASP A 328 25.40 39.58 -14.34
C ASP A 328 24.22 39.28 -13.40
N ALA A 329 23.03 39.86 -13.63
CA ALA A 329 21.77 39.48 -13.00
C ALA A 329 21.45 37.98 -13.08
N ASP A 330 21.84 37.35 -14.19
CA ASP A 330 21.58 35.93 -14.51
C ASP A 330 22.70 34.99 -14.04
N LEU A 331 23.80 35.52 -13.46
CA LEU A 331 24.89 34.73 -12.91
C LEU A 331 24.58 34.26 -11.48
N ASP A 332 25.21 33.17 -11.06
CA ASP A 332 25.18 32.66 -9.68
C ASP A 332 26.62 32.71 -9.17
N ASN A 333 27.00 33.82 -8.54
CA ASN A 333 28.40 34.08 -8.19
C ASN A 333 28.86 33.26 -6.97
N ASP A 334 27.95 32.86 -6.09
CA ASP A 334 28.27 32.13 -4.87
C ASP A 334 27.94 30.62 -4.92
N ASN A 335 27.31 30.16 -6.01
CA ASN A 335 26.93 28.79 -6.35
C ASN A 335 25.93 28.16 -5.37
N ASP A 336 25.01 28.96 -4.84
CA ASP A 336 23.93 28.46 -3.97
C ASP A 336 22.69 27.97 -4.74
N GLY A 337 22.65 28.20 -6.06
CA GLY A 337 21.58 27.78 -6.96
C GLY A 337 20.53 28.84 -7.28
N LEU A 338 20.70 30.08 -6.81
CA LEU A 338 19.92 31.28 -7.17
C LEU A 338 20.73 32.18 -8.11
N THR A 339 20.08 32.93 -9.01
CA THR A 339 20.80 33.99 -9.74
C THR A 339 21.00 35.22 -8.85
N ASN A 340 21.96 36.09 -9.17
CA ASN A 340 22.22 37.33 -8.40
C ASN A 340 20.96 38.19 -8.28
N LYS A 341 20.05 38.15 -9.26
CA LYS A 341 18.74 38.83 -9.20
C LYS A 341 17.72 38.19 -8.25
N GLU A 342 17.89 36.91 -7.92
CA GLU A 342 17.02 36.15 -7.02
C GLU A 342 17.47 36.19 -5.55
N GLU A 343 18.67 36.73 -5.27
CA GLU A 343 19.22 37.02 -3.93
C GLU A 343 18.50 38.18 -3.24
#